data_AF-A0A559M049-F1
#
_entry.id   AF-A0A559M049-F1
#
_cell.length_a   1.000
_cell.length_b   1.000
_cell.length_c   1.000
_cell.angle_alpha   90.00
_cell.angle_beta   90.00
_cell.angle_gamma   90.00
#
_symmetry.space_group_name_H-M   'P 1'
#
loop_
_entity.id
_entity.type
_entity.pdbx_description
1 polymer ?
#
loop_
_entity_poly.entity_id
_entity_poly.type
_entity_poly.pdbx_seq_one_letter_code
_entity_poly.pdbx_strand_id
1 'polypeptide(L)'
;MVKRKSTEALNGDANRPAKSQRESPRKTTKSVKSTTASTTPIQENLVSKNEAYGKSFTKGHLALPPAKHYAIVTCMDARIDPAAAYGIDLGDAHVIRNAGGSAIDALRSLVISQQLLGTKEILLIKHTGCGMLTFDTET
;
A
#
# COMPACT_ATOMS: atom_id res chain seq x y z
N MET A 1 -23.45 -6.23 -40.28
CA MET A 1 -23.21 -5.24 -41.34
C MET A 1 -24.49 -4.42 -41.52
N VAL A 2 -24.64 -3.34 -40.74
CA VAL A 2 -25.78 -2.41 -40.81
C VAL A 2 -25.21 -0.99 -40.83
N LYS A 3 -25.82 -0.16 -41.67
CA LYS A 3 -25.25 1.00 -42.37
C LYS A 3 -24.94 2.20 -41.48
N ARG A 4 -23.88 2.92 -41.86
CA ARG A 4 -23.53 4.28 -41.41
C ARG A 4 -24.54 5.32 -41.93
N LYS A 5 -24.88 6.28 -41.08
CA LYS A 5 -25.29 7.68 -41.35
C LYS A 5 -24.95 8.44 -40.06
N SER A 6 -24.52 9.68 -40.01
CA SER A 6 -23.91 10.65 -40.94
C SER A 6 -23.48 11.79 -40.02
N THR A 7 -22.35 12.40 -40.35
CA THR A 7 -21.71 13.53 -39.66
C THR A 7 -22.63 14.74 -39.48
N GLU A 8 -22.59 15.35 -38.29
CA GLU A 8 -22.75 16.80 -38.14
C GLU A 8 -21.55 17.35 -37.36
N ALA A 9 -20.88 18.29 -38.02
CA ALA A 9 -19.77 19.06 -37.50
C ALA A 9 -20.31 20.17 -36.60
N LEU A 10 -19.80 20.27 -35.38
CA LEU A 10 -19.91 21.49 -34.60
C LEU A 10 -18.70 22.37 -34.94
N ASN A 11 -18.96 23.34 -35.82
CA ASN A 11 -18.09 24.47 -36.08
C ASN A 11 -17.87 25.29 -34.81
N GLY A 12 -16.66 25.84 -34.72
CA GLY A 12 -16.11 26.46 -33.53
C GLY A 12 -16.77 27.75 -33.10
N ASP A 13 -16.53 28.06 -31.83
CA ASP A 13 -16.69 29.40 -31.29
C ASP A 13 -15.30 29.99 -31.04
N ALA A 14 -14.96 30.94 -31.90
CA ALA A 14 -13.72 31.68 -31.92
C ALA A 14 -13.74 32.75 -30.84
N ASN A 15 -13.60 32.36 -29.57
CA ASN A 15 -13.30 33.33 -28.50
C ASN A 15 -12.63 32.68 -27.28
N ARG A 16 -11.39 32.21 -27.42
CA ARG A 16 -10.55 31.86 -26.28
C ARG A 16 -9.43 32.89 -26.13
N PRO A 17 -9.39 33.69 -25.06
CA PRO A 17 -8.31 34.64 -24.85
C PRO A 17 -6.98 33.89 -24.65
N ALA A 18 -5.93 34.44 -25.25
CA ALA A 18 -4.57 33.93 -25.19
C ALA A 18 -4.06 33.79 -23.74
N LYS A 19 -3.28 32.74 -23.50
CA LYS A 19 -2.66 32.38 -22.21
C LYS A 19 -1.92 33.57 -21.60
N SER A 20 -2.37 34.07 -20.45
CA SER A 20 -1.51 34.91 -19.60
C SER A 20 -0.60 34.00 -18.78
N GLN A 21 0.69 34.06 -19.08
CA GLN A 21 1.74 33.51 -18.24
C GLN A 21 1.77 34.36 -16.96
N ARG A 22 1.12 33.92 -15.89
CA ARG A 22 1.44 34.41 -14.54
C ARG A 22 2.69 33.68 -14.08
N GLU A 23 3.85 34.31 -14.24
CA GLU A 23 5.04 33.91 -13.51
C GLU A 23 4.76 34.04 -12.01
N SER A 24 4.77 32.91 -11.31
CA SER A 24 4.78 32.89 -9.85
C SER A 24 6.13 33.41 -9.36
N PRO A 25 6.19 34.34 -8.39
CA PRO A 25 7.45 34.78 -7.81
C PRO A 25 8.18 33.56 -7.22
N ARG A 26 9.37 33.26 -7.75
CA ARG A 26 10.27 32.24 -7.20
C ARG A 26 10.70 32.72 -5.81
N LYS A 27 9.94 32.34 -4.77
CA LYS A 27 10.38 32.48 -3.38
C LYS A 27 11.74 31.81 -3.29
N THR A 28 12.76 32.61 -3.02
CA THR A 28 14.10 32.14 -2.67
C THR A 28 13.96 31.28 -1.41
N THR A 29 13.92 29.97 -1.60
CA THR A 29 13.99 29.03 -0.49
C THR A 29 15.36 29.19 0.13
N LYS A 30 15.43 29.93 1.25
CA LYS A 30 16.55 29.88 2.16
C LYS A 30 16.82 28.39 2.42
N SER A 31 18.02 27.94 2.07
CA SER A 31 18.49 26.58 2.35
C SER A 31 18.30 26.31 3.83
N VAL A 32 17.24 25.59 4.19
CA VAL A 32 17.09 25.02 5.52
C VAL A 32 18.26 24.05 5.65
N LYS A 33 19.23 24.37 6.51
CA LYS A 33 20.29 23.43 6.87
C LYS A 33 19.61 22.15 7.34
N SER A 34 19.64 21.12 6.49
CA SER A 34 19.23 19.77 6.85
C SER A 34 20.19 19.32 7.95
N THR A 35 19.72 19.38 9.19
CA THR A 35 20.34 18.68 10.31
C THR A 35 20.21 17.20 9.99
N THR A 36 21.28 16.60 9.47
CA THR A 36 21.39 15.15 9.26
C THR A 36 21.35 14.48 10.63
N ALA A 37 20.17 14.01 11.04
CA ALA A 37 20.07 13.12 12.20
C ALA A 37 20.94 11.88 11.91
N SER A 38 21.86 11.56 12.82
CA SER A 38 22.67 10.34 12.74
C SER A 38 21.76 9.11 12.76
N THR A 39 22.01 8.16 11.85
CA THR A 39 21.28 6.90 11.74
C THR A 39 21.40 6.07 13.03
N THR A 40 20.34 5.37 13.45
CA THR A 40 20.38 4.48 14.61
C THR A 40 20.94 3.11 14.26
N PRO A 41 21.47 2.33 15.22
CA PRO A 41 21.93 0.96 14.95
C PRO A 41 20.85 0.04 14.36
N ILE A 42 19.58 0.26 14.72
CA ILE A 42 18.44 -0.50 14.15
C ILE A 42 18.28 -0.17 12.66
N GLN A 43 18.34 1.11 12.31
CA GLN A 43 18.24 1.55 10.91
C GLN A 43 19.42 1.01 10.09
N GLU A 44 20.63 1.03 10.62
CA GLU A 44 21.82 0.46 9.98
C GLU A 44 21.65 -1.05 9.71
N ASN A 45 21.17 -1.80 10.70
CA ASN A 45 20.86 -3.23 10.52
C ASN A 45 19.80 -3.46 9.43
N LEU A 46 18.70 -2.69 9.42
CA LEU A 46 17.65 -2.85 8.40
C LEU A 46 18.18 -2.57 6.99
N VAL A 47 18.97 -1.51 6.80
CA VAL A 47 19.59 -1.18 5.51
C VAL A 47 20.50 -2.31 5.05
N SER A 48 21.40 -2.79 5.94
CA SER A 48 22.34 -3.86 5.63
C SER A 48 21.65 -5.17 5.27
N LYS A 49 20.63 -5.59 6.05
CA LYS A 49 19.88 -6.82 5.80
C LYS A 49 19.04 -6.73 4.52
N ASN A 50 18.45 -5.58 4.24
CA ASN A 50 17.72 -5.36 2.99
C ASN A 50 18.63 -5.39 1.76
N GLU A 51 19.84 -4.83 1.84
CA GLU A 51 20.81 -4.90 0.75
C GLU A 51 21.18 -6.36 0.42
N ALA A 52 21.41 -7.18 1.46
CA ALA A 52 21.67 -8.61 1.28
C ALA A 52 20.47 -9.34 0.66
N TYR A 53 19.26 -9.07 1.14
CA TYR A 53 18.03 -9.64 0.57
C TYR A 53 17.87 -9.28 -0.91
N GLY A 54 18.02 -7.99 -1.24
CA GLY A 54 17.88 -7.47 -2.60
C GLY A 54 18.83 -8.12 -3.61
N LYS A 55 20.06 -8.46 -3.22
CA LYS A 55 21.03 -9.17 -4.08
C LYS A 55 20.55 -10.56 -4.53
N SER A 56 19.73 -11.22 -3.71
CA SER A 56 19.21 -12.57 -3.97
C SER A 56 17.76 -12.59 -4.47
N PHE A 57 17.09 -11.45 -4.50
CA PHE A 57 15.67 -11.35 -4.83
C PHE A 57 15.42 -11.50 -6.33
N THR A 58 14.61 -12.50 -6.71
CA THR A 58 14.32 -12.84 -8.12
C THR A 58 12.84 -12.71 -8.50
N LYS A 59 12.00 -12.22 -7.58
CA LYS A 59 10.53 -12.26 -7.70
C LYS A 59 9.91 -10.91 -8.10
N GLY A 60 10.68 -10.03 -8.75
CA GLY A 60 10.21 -8.69 -9.17
C GLY A 60 9.17 -8.69 -10.29
N HIS A 61 8.95 -9.84 -10.93
CA HIS A 61 7.97 -10.03 -12.01
C HIS A 61 6.57 -10.39 -11.50
N LEU A 62 6.40 -10.62 -10.19
CA LEU A 62 5.10 -10.98 -9.62
C LEU A 62 4.09 -9.85 -9.84
N ALA A 63 2.86 -10.23 -10.17
CA ALA A 63 1.78 -9.28 -10.42
C ALA A 63 1.31 -8.59 -9.13
N LEU A 64 0.67 -7.42 -9.29
CA LEU A 64 0.11 -6.67 -8.16
C LEU A 64 -1.07 -7.40 -7.49
N PRO A 65 -2.06 -7.97 -8.21
CA PRO A 65 -3.14 -8.74 -7.59
C PRO A 65 -2.61 -10.05 -6.98
N PRO A 66 -3.07 -10.44 -5.76
CA PRO A 66 -2.66 -11.70 -5.14
C PRO A 66 -3.09 -12.92 -5.96
N ALA A 67 -2.15 -13.81 -6.26
CA ALA A 67 -2.36 -14.95 -7.16
C ALA A 67 -3.40 -15.95 -6.66
N LYS A 68 -3.53 -16.11 -5.34
CA LYS A 68 -4.48 -17.05 -4.72
C LYS A 68 -5.78 -16.36 -4.27
N HIS A 69 -5.95 -15.07 -4.57
CA HIS A 69 -7.20 -14.33 -4.33
C HIS A 69 -7.71 -14.35 -2.88
N TYR A 70 -6.83 -14.38 -1.87
CA TYR A 70 -7.24 -14.25 -0.46
C TYR A 70 -6.45 -13.17 0.28
N ALA A 71 -7.03 -12.70 1.39
CA ALA A 71 -6.41 -11.77 2.31
C ALA A 71 -6.41 -12.36 3.74
N ILE A 72 -5.33 -12.13 4.48
CA ILE A 72 -5.23 -12.45 5.91
C ILE A 72 -5.30 -11.17 6.71
N VAL A 73 -6.05 -11.19 7.81
CA VAL A 73 -5.99 -10.21 8.89
C VAL A 73 -5.44 -10.89 10.13
N THR A 74 -4.30 -10.43 10.65
CA THR A 74 -3.70 -11.00 11.87
C THR A 74 -3.04 -9.93 12.74
N CYS A 75 -2.54 -10.32 13.91
CA CYS A 75 -1.92 -9.39 14.85
C CYS A 75 -0.54 -8.92 14.37
N MET A 76 -0.14 -7.71 14.77
CA MET A 76 1.22 -7.19 14.62
C MET A 76 2.26 -7.81 15.57
N ASP A 77 1.88 -8.87 16.32
CA ASP A 77 2.76 -9.55 17.26
C ASP A 77 4.09 -9.98 16.61
N ALA A 78 5.21 -9.54 17.20
CA ALA A 78 6.55 -9.75 16.66
C ALA A 78 6.97 -11.24 16.63
N ARG A 79 6.26 -12.12 17.33
CA ARG A 79 6.51 -13.57 17.34
C ARG A 79 5.89 -14.29 16.14
N ILE A 80 5.05 -13.59 15.36
CA ILE A 80 4.36 -14.16 14.20
C ILE A 80 5.06 -13.64 12.93
N ASP A 81 5.66 -14.56 12.19
CA ASP A 81 5.96 -14.42 10.77
C ASP A 81 4.84 -15.10 9.95
N PRO A 82 3.89 -14.33 9.37
CA PRO A 82 2.74 -14.91 8.70
C PRO A 82 3.10 -15.77 7.48
N ALA A 83 4.16 -15.42 6.75
CA ALA A 83 4.53 -16.16 5.55
C ALA A 83 5.02 -17.56 5.92
N ALA A 84 5.93 -17.64 6.89
CA ALA A 84 6.43 -18.91 7.42
C ALA A 84 5.35 -19.71 8.16
N ALA A 85 4.55 -19.06 9.01
CA ALA A 85 3.56 -19.75 9.86
C ALA A 85 2.40 -20.36 9.07
N TYR A 86 2.01 -19.74 7.96
CA TYR A 86 0.83 -20.14 7.18
C TYR A 86 1.17 -20.70 5.79
N GLY A 87 2.44 -20.79 5.43
CA GLY A 87 2.89 -21.30 4.13
C GLY A 87 2.47 -20.40 2.96
N ILE A 88 2.68 -19.09 3.10
CA ILE A 88 2.33 -18.08 2.08
C ILE A 88 3.57 -17.77 1.26
N ASP A 89 3.51 -18.04 -0.03
CA ASP A 89 4.58 -17.65 -0.94
C ASP A 89 4.44 -16.17 -1.33
N LEU A 90 5.55 -15.57 -1.78
CA LEU A 90 5.53 -14.19 -2.30
C LEU A 90 4.51 -14.07 -3.44
N GLY A 91 3.59 -13.10 -3.30
CA GLY A 91 2.55 -12.81 -4.28
C GLY A 91 1.24 -13.59 -4.10
N ASP A 92 1.16 -14.54 -3.17
CA ASP A 92 -0.04 -15.37 -2.99
C ASP A 92 -1.23 -14.59 -2.44
N ALA A 93 -1.00 -13.76 -1.42
CA ALA A 93 -2.03 -13.19 -0.58
C ALA A 93 -1.69 -11.77 -0.12
N HIS A 94 -2.73 -10.99 0.19
CA HIS A 94 -2.53 -9.81 1.03
C HIS A 94 -2.44 -10.21 2.50
N VAL A 95 -1.48 -9.64 3.22
CA VAL A 95 -1.32 -9.84 4.66
C VAL A 95 -1.46 -8.50 5.37
N ILE A 96 -2.58 -8.30 6.04
CA ILE A 96 -2.93 -7.10 6.79
C ILE A 96 -2.65 -7.37 8.27
N ARG A 97 -1.85 -6.51 8.90
CA ARG A 97 -1.47 -6.65 10.32
C ARG A 97 -1.77 -5.38 11.10
N ASN A 98 -2.41 -5.53 12.25
CA ASN A 98 -2.65 -4.44 13.21
C ASN A 98 -2.74 -5.00 14.65
N ALA A 99 -2.92 -4.14 15.65
CA ALA A 99 -3.00 -4.57 17.04
C ALA A 99 -4.19 -5.53 17.25
N GLY A 100 -3.89 -6.73 17.73
CA GLY A 100 -4.89 -7.79 17.96
C GLY A 100 -5.52 -8.39 16.69
N GLY A 101 -5.14 -7.97 15.48
CA GLY A 101 -5.80 -8.40 14.25
C GLY A 101 -7.24 -7.90 14.16
N SER A 102 -7.51 -6.65 14.56
CA SER A 102 -8.81 -5.99 14.44
C SER A 102 -9.32 -5.98 13.00
N ALA A 103 -10.49 -6.56 12.77
CA ALA A 103 -11.16 -6.52 11.45
C ALA A 103 -11.69 -5.12 11.13
N ILE A 104 -12.06 -4.35 12.16
CA ILE A 104 -12.54 -2.97 12.02
C ILE A 104 -11.42 -2.09 11.45
N ASP A 105 -10.23 -2.16 12.04
CA ASP A 105 -9.07 -1.38 11.58
C ASP A 105 -8.57 -1.87 10.21
N ALA A 106 -8.82 -3.14 9.87
CA ALA A 106 -8.45 -3.72 8.59
C ALA A 106 -9.43 -3.35 7.45
N LEU A 107 -10.64 -2.84 7.76
CA LEU A 107 -11.73 -2.73 6.80
C LEU A 107 -11.35 -1.95 5.53
N ARG A 108 -10.71 -0.78 5.67
CA ARG A 108 -10.24 0.02 4.53
C ARG A 108 -9.33 -0.78 3.60
N SER A 109 -8.41 -1.56 4.17
CA SER A 109 -7.46 -2.39 3.41
C SER A 109 -8.17 -3.56 2.73
N LEU A 110 -9.15 -4.18 3.43
CA LEU A 110 -9.96 -5.28 2.88
C LEU A 110 -10.81 -4.83 1.69
N VAL A 111 -11.44 -3.65 1.78
CA VAL A 111 -12.21 -3.09 0.66
C VAL A 111 -11.33 -2.91 -0.57
N ILE A 112 -10.13 -2.34 -0.44
CA ILE A 112 -9.18 -2.21 -1.56
C ILE A 112 -8.78 -3.58 -2.10
N SER A 113 -8.44 -4.52 -1.21
CA SER A 113 -8.04 -5.88 -1.56
C SER A 113 -9.09 -6.59 -2.41
N GLN A 114 -10.37 -6.49 -2.03
CA GLN A 114 -11.46 -7.15 -2.74
C GLN A 114 -11.86 -6.39 -4.01
N GLN A 115 -12.11 -5.08 -3.90
CA GLN A 115 -12.73 -4.29 -4.96
C GLN A 115 -11.76 -3.91 -6.08
N LEU A 116 -10.48 -3.69 -5.75
CA LEU A 116 -9.48 -3.23 -6.72
C LEU A 116 -8.49 -4.32 -7.11
N LEU A 117 -8.25 -5.29 -6.22
CA LEU A 117 -7.19 -6.29 -6.38
C LEU A 117 -7.72 -7.74 -6.40
N GLY A 118 -9.05 -7.91 -6.38
CA GLY A 118 -9.71 -9.17 -6.75
C GLY A 118 -9.59 -10.31 -5.73
N THR A 119 -9.27 -10.04 -4.46
CA THR A 119 -9.37 -11.09 -3.42
C THR A 119 -10.84 -11.42 -3.15
N LYS A 120 -11.14 -12.69 -2.88
CA LYS A 120 -12.49 -13.22 -2.68
C LYS A 120 -12.70 -13.83 -1.30
N GLU A 121 -11.62 -14.10 -0.58
CA GLU A 121 -11.64 -14.75 0.72
C GLU A 121 -10.86 -13.93 1.75
N ILE A 122 -11.36 -13.91 3.00
CA ILE A 122 -10.72 -13.22 4.12
C ILE A 122 -10.56 -14.22 5.27
N LEU A 123 -9.33 -14.42 5.71
CA LEU A 123 -9.01 -15.21 6.90
C LEU A 123 -8.64 -14.28 8.05
N LEU A 124 -9.35 -14.40 9.17
CA LEU A 124 -9.07 -13.65 10.40
C LEU A 124 -8.39 -14.57 11.41
N ILE A 125 -7.11 -14.30 11.69
CA ILE A 125 -6.29 -15.16 12.56
C ILE A 125 -5.83 -14.38 13.79
N LYS A 126 -6.37 -14.77 14.95
CA LYS A 126 -5.96 -14.29 16.27
C LYS A 126 -4.85 -15.17 16.82
N HIS A 127 -4.22 -14.76 17.92
CA HIS A 127 -3.20 -15.56 18.60
C HIS A 127 -3.37 -15.51 20.12
N THR A 128 -2.84 -16.52 20.79
CA THR A 128 -2.78 -16.59 22.25
C THR A 128 -1.71 -15.66 22.82
N GLY A 129 -1.87 -15.26 24.09
CA GLY A 129 -0.94 -14.34 24.76
C GLY A 129 -0.86 -12.97 24.06
N CYS A 130 -2.00 -12.50 23.52
CA CYS A 130 -2.09 -11.21 22.84
C CYS A 130 -2.09 -10.05 23.84
N GLY A 131 -1.26 -9.04 23.60
CA GLY A 131 -1.20 -7.83 24.43
C GLY A 131 -2.53 -7.07 24.47
N MET A 132 -3.37 -7.16 23.43
CA MET A 132 -4.70 -6.54 23.42
C MET A 132 -5.68 -7.14 24.44
N LEU A 133 -5.31 -8.22 25.12
CA LEU A 133 -6.09 -8.82 26.21
C LEU A 133 -5.60 -8.36 27.60
N THR A 134 -4.59 -7.47 27.68
CA THR A 134 -3.94 -7.10 28.95
C THR A 134 -4.24 -5.67 29.38
N PHE A 135 -5.11 -4.96 28.68
CA PHE A 135 -5.54 -3.62 29.02
C PHE A 135 -6.92 -3.36 28.42
N ASP A 136 -7.69 -2.54 29.13
CA ASP A 136 -8.98 -2.04 28.65
C ASP A 136 -8.83 -0.56 28.27
N THR A 137 -9.65 -0.14 27.31
CA THR A 137 -9.86 1.29 27.08
C THR A 137 -10.85 1.75 28.15
N GLU A 138 -10.42 2.58 29.08
CA GLU A 138 -11.34 3.26 30.01
C GLU A 138 -12.44 3.95 29.19
N THR A 139 -13.70 3.59 29.45
CA THR A 139 -14.90 4.14 28.78
C THR A 139 -15.33 5.45 29.39
#